data_AF-M2SU35-F1
#
_entry.id   AF-M2SU35-F1
#
_cell.length_a   1.000
_cell.length_b   1.000
_cell.length_c   1.000
_cell.angle_alpha   90.00
_cell.angle_beta   90.00
_cell.angle_gamma   90.00
#
_symmetry.space_group_name_H-M   'P 1'
#
loop_
_entity.id
_entity.type
_entity.pdbx_description
1 polymer ?
#
loop_
_entity_poly.entity_id
_entity_poly.type
_entity_poly.pdbx_seq_one_letter_code
_entity_poly.pdbx_strand_id
1 'polypeptide(L)'
;PERVLWTKVSLQNIFDTLHDCVRPHLPTTREIGEKTLCTLGSITDVQIITLEDWRSTLSSQMAWKDPGPPPTDPLVASLQAEYCEGMVKLLRPYMGITLQVHVPSTEAQLSKGQQWILKVVATWVMFTHSSIVCFDRVGAATNSTYEMYQDPSCSTVMLSNPVNTGHTQKALLLRALRFSAIHPWIAEQTKLTDEDMDKLYRYTIKRLSKFLPRHSILSQNLETLNQVWSLEDSMQWKELVEAYELI
;
A
#
# COMPACT_ATOMS: atom_id res chain seq x y z
N PRO A 1 -8.96 1.12 -24.12
CA PRO A 1 -8.71 -0.25 -23.59
C PRO A 1 -7.33 -0.81 -23.96
N GLU A 2 -7.02 -0.95 -25.26
CA GLU A 2 -5.74 -1.54 -25.72
C GLU A 2 -4.51 -0.73 -25.30
N ARG A 3 -4.53 0.61 -25.45
CA ARG A 3 -3.44 1.47 -24.97
C ARG A 3 -3.16 1.28 -23.48
N VAL A 4 -4.20 1.23 -22.65
CA VAL A 4 -4.07 1.01 -21.20
C VAL A 4 -3.51 -0.36 -20.90
N LEU A 5 -3.90 -1.40 -21.64
CA LEU A 5 -3.32 -2.74 -21.51
C LEU A 5 -1.81 -2.73 -21.76
N TRP A 6 -1.36 -2.15 -22.87
CA TRP A 6 0.07 -2.06 -23.18
C TRP A 6 0.84 -1.20 -22.19
N THR A 7 0.25 -0.12 -21.69
CA THR A 7 0.82 0.70 -20.63
C THR A 7 0.98 -0.10 -19.33
N LYS A 8 0.02 -0.96 -18.96
CA LYS A 8 0.14 -1.87 -17.82
C LYS A 8 1.24 -2.91 -18.01
N VAL A 9 1.35 -3.51 -19.19
CA VAL A 9 2.42 -4.47 -19.51
C VAL A 9 3.80 -3.81 -19.40
N SER A 10 3.96 -2.60 -19.95
CA SER A 10 5.21 -1.85 -19.83
C SER A 10 5.55 -1.53 -18.36
N LEU A 11 4.53 -1.20 -17.55
CA LEU A 11 4.71 -0.92 -16.12
C LEU A 11 5.16 -2.17 -15.36
N GLN A 12 4.57 -3.34 -15.64
CA GLN A 12 4.95 -4.60 -15.04
C GLN A 12 6.41 -4.95 -15.34
N ASN A 13 6.85 -4.80 -16.60
CA ASN A 13 8.24 -5.01 -16.97
C ASN A 13 9.21 -4.09 -16.20
N ILE A 14 8.82 -2.84 -15.95
CA ILE A 14 9.60 -1.91 -15.12
C ILE A 14 9.67 -2.44 -13.69
N PHE A 15 8.54 -2.81 -13.08
CA PHE A 15 8.53 -3.35 -11.72
C PHE A 15 9.38 -4.62 -11.58
N ASP A 16 9.30 -5.54 -12.54
CA ASP A 16 10.12 -6.77 -12.53
C ASP A 16 11.62 -6.43 -12.56
N THR A 17 12.01 -5.50 -13.45
CA THR A 17 13.40 -5.02 -13.54
C THR A 17 13.87 -4.37 -12.23
N LEU A 18 13.05 -3.48 -11.65
CA LEU A 18 13.38 -2.78 -10.42
C LEU A 18 13.47 -3.73 -9.22
N HIS A 19 12.60 -4.74 -9.16
CA HIS A 19 12.60 -5.75 -8.12
C HIS A 19 13.89 -6.58 -8.14
N ASP A 20 14.33 -7.02 -9.34
CA ASP A 20 15.57 -7.78 -9.49
C ASP A 20 16.82 -6.99 -9.10
N CYS A 21 16.80 -5.66 -9.25
CA CYS A 21 17.89 -4.78 -8.80
C CYS A 21 18.05 -4.70 -7.27
N VAL A 22 16.95 -4.72 -6.51
CA VAL A 22 17.00 -4.59 -5.03
C VAL A 22 17.33 -5.90 -4.34
N ARG A 23 16.86 -7.02 -4.88
CA ARG A 23 16.97 -8.35 -4.25
C ARG A 23 18.39 -8.69 -3.74
N PRO A 24 19.49 -8.43 -4.46
CA PRO A 24 20.85 -8.74 -3.98
C PRO A 24 21.32 -7.88 -2.80
N HIS A 25 20.67 -6.73 -2.57
CA HIS A 25 21.06 -5.74 -1.58
C HIS A 25 20.26 -5.85 -0.29
N LEU A 26 19.20 -6.67 -0.27
CA LEU A 26 18.40 -6.89 0.93
C LEU A 26 19.24 -7.62 1.98
N PRO A 27 19.30 -7.10 3.22
CA PRO A 27 20.13 -7.67 4.26
C PRO A 27 19.59 -9.05 4.67
N THR A 28 20.50 -10.02 4.77
CA THR A 28 20.23 -11.36 5.32
C THR A 28 20.54 -11.45 6.82
N THR A 29 21.17 -10.40 7.39
CA THR A 29 21.57 -10.32 8.80
C THR A 29 20.57 -9.53 9.63
N ARG A 30 20.49 -9.87 10.92
CA ARG A 30 19.49 -9.33 11.87
C ARG A 30 19.73 -7.89 12.33
N GLU A 31 20.93 -7.36 12.13
CA GLU A 31 21.28 -5.97 12.44
C GLU A 31 21.60 -5.22 11.16
N ILE A 32 20.88 -4.12 10.93
CA ILE A 32 21.01 -3.30 9.73
C ILE A 32 21.66 -1.98 10.13
N GLY A 33 22.92 -1.82 9.74
CA GLY A 33 23.68 -0.60 10.03
C GLY A 33 23.30 0.57 9.11
N GLU A 34 23.68 1.78 9.54
CA GLU A 34 23.43 3.03 8.82
C GLU A 34 23.91 3.03 7.37
N LYS A 35 25.08 2.44 7.11
CA LYS A 35 25.63 2.33 5.76
C LYS A 35 24.70 1.55 4.83
N THR A 36 24.14 0.45 5.31
CA THR A 36 23.20 -0.38 4.56
C THR A 36 21.90 0.37 4.28
N LEU A 37 21.36 1.07 5.29
CA LEU A 37 20.17 1.91 5.12
C LEU A 37 20.40 3.00 4.06
N CYS A 38 21.54 3.69 4.10
CA CYS A 38 21.89 4.70 3.11
C CYS A 38 21.98 4.11 1.69
N THR A 39 22.60 2.94 1.52
CA THR A 39 22.69 2.27 0.21
C THR A 39 21.31 1.88 -0.32
N LEU A 40 20.47 1.27 0.52
CA LEU A 40 19.10 0.95 0.14
C LEU A 40 18.30 2.19 -0.21
N GLY A 41 18.57 3.31 0.48
CA GLY A 41 17.94 4.58 0.15
C GLY A 41 18.30 5.12 -1.22
N SER A 42 19.58 5.11 -1.57
CA SER A 42 20.00 5.50 -2.92
C SER A 42 19.40 4.61 -4.01
N ILE A 43 19.27 3.30 -3.77
CA ILE A 43 18.62 2.38 -4.73
C ILE A 43 17.12 2.72 -4.86
N THR A 44 16.44 2.93 -3.73
CA THR A 44 15.01 3.23 -3.70
C THR A 44 14.70 4.57 -4.36
N ASP A 45 15.56 5.58 -4.19
CA ASP A 45 15.40 6.87 -4.86
C ASP A 45 15.43 6.71 -6.39
N VAL A 46 16.36 5.89 -6.92
CA VAL A 46 16.41 5.58 -8.36
C VAL A 46 15.13 4.87 -8.83
N GLN A 47 14.61 3.92 -8.03
CA GLN A 47 13.37 3.22 -8.35
C GLN A 47 12.16 4.16 -8.39
N ILE A 48 12.03 5.03 -7.38
CA ILE A 48 10.94 6.01 -7.29
C ILE A 48 11.02 6.98 -8.48
N ILE A 49 12.20 7.55 -8.75
CA ILE A 49 12.41 8.47 -9.89
C ILE A 49 12.03 7.80 -11.21
N THR A 50 12.47 6.55 -11.43
CA THR A 50 12.13 5.81 -12.67
C THR A 50 10.62 5.66 -12.86
N LEU A 51 9.88 5.42 -11.76
CA LEU A 51 8.43 5.25 -11.80
C LEU A 51 7.69 6.57 -11.93
N GLU A 52 8.22 7.66 -11.36
CA GLU A 52 7.72 9.02 -11.55
C GLU A 52 7.93 9.48 -13.00
N ASP A 53 9.10 9.22 -13.58
CA ASP A 53 9.41 9.49 -14.98
C ASP A 53 8.45 8.74 -15.90
N TRP A 54 8.28 7.42 -15.68
CA TRP A 54 7.30 6.64 -16.42
C TRP A 54 5.89 7.25 -16.32
N ARG A 55 5.47 7.65 -15.12
CA ARG A 55 4.15 8.26 -14.90
C ARG A 55 4.00 9.60 -15.63
N SER A 56 5.07 10.38 -15.75
CA SER A 56 5.07 11.65 -16.49
C SER A 56 4.86 11.47 -18.00
N THR A 57 5.16 10.29 -18.54
CA THR A 57 4.96 9.98 -19.97
C THR A 57 3.51 9.64 -20.33
N LEU A 58 2.64 9.45 -19.32
CA LEU A 58 1.24 9.12 -19.55
C LEU A 58 0.52 10.27 -20.26
N SER A 59 -0.29 9.94 -21.26
CA SER A 59 -1.14 10.93 -21.91
C SER A 59 -2.18 11.47 -20.93
N SER A 60 -2.69 12.68 -21.19
CA SER A 60 -3.70 13.33 -20.33
C SER A 60 -4.97 12.48 -20.12
N GLN A 61 -5.26 11.55 -21.02
CA GLN A 61 -6.40 10.62 -20.94
C GLN A 61 -6.17 9.45 -19.96
N MET A 62 -4.91 9.16 -19.62
CA MET A 62 -4.51 8.07 -18.71
C MET A 62 -3.87 8.59 -17.42
N ALA A 63 -3.64 9.90 -17.32
CA ALA A 63 -3.07 10.54 -16.16
C ALA A 63 -4.10 10.69 -15.03
N TRP A 64 -3.64 10.50 -13.80
CA TRP A 64 -4.38 10.84 -12.58
C TRP A 64 -3.56 11.79 -11.72
N LYS A 65 -4.24 12.60 -10.90
CA LYS A 65 -3.62 13.62 -10.05
C LYS A 65 -3.39 13.06 -8.65
N ASP A 66 -2.16 13.24 -8.15
CA ASP A 66 -1.85 13.11 -6.72
C ASP A 66 -1.26 14.43 -6.22
N PRO A 67 -1.65 14.93 -5.02
CA PRO A 67 -2.77 14.45 -4.22
C PRO A 67 -4.12 14.77 -4.88
N GLY A 68 -5.06 13.83 -4.88
CA GLY A 68 -6.38 14.01 -5.50
C GLY A 68 -7.34 12.84 -5.24
N PRO A 69 -8.64 13.02 -5.52
CA PRO A 69 -9.60 11.92 -5.39
C PRO A 69 -9.36 10.83 -6.46
N PRO A 70 -9.77 9.58 -6.21
CA PRO A 70 -9.63 8.49 -7.18
C PRO A 70 -10.27 8.81 -8.55
N PRO A 71 -9.78 8.19 -9.63
CA PRO A 71 -10.34 8.35 -10.97
C PRO A 71 -11.81 7.88 -11.04
N THR A 72 -12.59 8.55 -11.87
CA THR A 72 -13.96 8.12 -12.20
C THR A 72 -14.00 7.20 -13.42
N ASP A 73 -12.95 7.21 -14.24
CA ASP A 73 -12.82 6.33 -15.40
C ASP A 73 -12.26 4.95 -14.99
N PRO A 74 -12.90 3.83 -15.40
CA PRO A 74 -12.48 2.49 -15.03
C PRO A 74 -11.06 2.10 -15.49
N LEU A 75 -10.66 2.56 -16.66
CA LEU A 75 -9.36 2.22 -17.23
C LEU A 75 -8.25 2.99 -16.52
N VAL A 76 -8.49 4.27 -16.20
CA VAL A 76 -7.57 5.09 -15.41
C VAL A 76 -7.45 4.55 -13.98
N ALA A 77 -8.58 4.20 -13.35
CA ALA A 77 -8.60 3.56 -12.03
C ALA A 77 -7.84 2.23 -12.02
N SER A 78 -8.00 1.40 -13.05
CA SER A 78 -7.26 0.13 -13.17
C SER A 78 -5.76 0.33 -13.37
N LEU A 79 -5.35 1.37 -14.10
CA LEU A 79 -3.94 1.69 -14.28
C LEU A 79 -3.32 2.25 -12.99
N GLN A 80 -4.03 3.14 -12.29
CA GLN A 80 -3.61 3.64 -10.99
C GLN A 80 -3.48 2.50 -9.98
N ALA A 81 -4.46 1.59 -9.94
CA ALA A 81 -4.40 0.42 -9.07
C ALA A 81 -3.15 -0.42 -9.35
N GLU A 82 -2.85 -0.72 -10.62
CA GLU A 82 -1.62 -1.46 -10.99
C GLU A 82 -0.35 -0.76 -10.50
N TYR A 83 -0.27 0.56 -10.67
CA TYR A 83 0.87 1.36 -10.20
C TYR A 83 1.00 1.33 -8.68
N CYS A 84 -0.09 1.58 -7.95
CA CYS A 84 -0.08 1.55 -6.48
C CYS A 84 0.24 0.15 -5.95
N GLU A 85 -0.32 -0.91 -6.54
CA GLU A 85 -0.01 -2.30 -6.20
C GLU A 85 1.46 -2.64 -6.41
N GLY A 86 2.03 -2.23 -7.55
CA GLY A 86 3.44 -2.41 -7.82
C GLY A 86 4.33 -1.66 -6.83
N MET A 87 3.99 -0.41 -6.49
CA MET A 87 4.69 0.34 -5.44
C MET A 87 4.63 -0.35 -4.07
N VAL A 88 3.45 -0.85 -3.69
CA VAL A 88 3.28 -1.59 -2.43
C VAL A 88 4.14 -2.84 -2.40
N LYS A 89 4.22 -3.59 -3.50
CA LYS A 89 5.07 -4.79 -3.62
C LYS A 89 6.55 -4.43 -3.59
N LEU A 90 6.95 -3.40 -4.34
CA LEU A 90 8.33 -2.93 -4.43
C LEU A 90 8.86 -2.47 -3.06
N LEU A 91 8.02 -1.77 -2.30
CA LEU A 91 8.40 -1.20 -1.01
C LEU A 91 8.21 -2.18 0.17
N ARG A 92 7.52 -3.30 -0.04
CA ARG A 92 7.22 -4.29 1.01
C ARG A 92 8.46 -4.81 1.74
N PRO A 93 9.58 -5.18 1.08
CA PRO A 93 10.76 -5.71 1.77
C PRO A 93 11.33 -4.75 2.84
N TYR A 94 11.11 -3.44 2.67
CA TYR A 94 11.54 -2.45 3.63
C TYR A 94 10.70 -2.47 4.93
N MET A 95 9.49 -3.02 4.92
CA MET A 95 8.66 -3.15 6.13
C MET A 95 9.32 -4.12 7.12
N GLY A 96 9.86 -5.25 6.65
CA GLY A 96 10.64 -6.17 7.49
C GLY A 96 11.92 -5.52 8.05
N ILE A 97 12.57 -4.66 7.25
CA ILE A 97 13.75 -3.89 7.70
C ILE A 97 13.38 -2.93 8.83
N THR A 98 12.20 -2.30 8.79
CA THR A 98 11.79 -1.34 9.83
C THR A 98 11.66 -1.97 11.21
N LEU A 99 11.34 -3.27 11.28
CA LEU A 99 11.29 -4.02 12.54
C LEU A 99 12.67 -4.19 13.19
N GLN A 100 13.73 -4.11 12.40
CA GLN A 100 15.11 -4.31 12.83
C GLN A 100 15.82 -2.98 13.13
N VAL A 101 15.22 -1.85 12.75
CA VAL A 101 15.76 -0.52 12.98
C VAL A 101 15.24 0.02 14.31
N HIS A 102 16.15 0.31 15.23
CA HIS A 102 15.80 1.05 16.44
C HIS A 102 15.51 2.52 16.06
N VAL A 103 14.32 3.02 16.39
CA VAL A 103 13.96 4.43 16.21
C VAL A 103 14.18 5.15 17.55
N PRO A 104 15.05 6.18 17.61
CA PRO A 104 15.34 6.93 18.83
C PRO A 104 14.11 7.70 19.33
N SER A 105 14.13 8.18 20.57
CA SER A 105 12.97 8.87 21.17
C SER A 105 12.71 10.28 20.64
N THR A 106 13.65 10.89 19.92
CA THR A 106 13.55 12.28 19.44
C THR A 106 14.09 12.46 18.03
N GLU A 107 13.45 13.32 17.23
CA GLU A 107 13.75 13.51 15.80
C GLU A 107 15.19 13.97 15.53
N ALA A 108 15.73 14.83 16.40
CA ALA A 108 17.10 15.34 16.30
C ALA A 108 18.19 14.25 16.38
N GLN A 109 17.82 13.02 16.79
CA GLN A 109 18.73 11.88 16.91
C GLN A 109 18.61 10.91 15.71
N LEU A 110 17.69 11.15 14.78
CA LEU A 110 17.53 10.26 13.63
C LEU A 110 18.72 10.38 12.67
N SER A 111 19.38 9.26 12.41
CA SER A 111 20.36 9.15 11.33
C SER A 111 19.71 9.33 9.96
N LYS A 112 20.51 9.53 8.91
CA LYS A 112 19.98 9.67 7.55
C LYS A 112 19.26 8.41 7.09
N GLY A 113 19.81 7.25 7.40
CA GLY A 113 19.20 5.95 7.13
C GLY A 113 17.87 5.75 7.88
N GLN A 114 17.78 6.18 9.14
CA GLN A 114 16.54 6.13 9.92
C GLN A 114 15.46 7.08 9.35
N GLN A 115 15.84 8.31 8.98
CA GLN A 115 14.90 9.23 8.31
C GLN A 115 14.40 8.66 6.99
N TRP A 116 15.30 8.05 6.21
CA TRP A 116 14.95 7.42 4.95
C TRP A 116 13.96 6.26 5.13
N ILE A 117 14.23 5.32 6.04
CA ILE A 117 13.34 4.17 6.20
C ILE A 117 11.94 4.59 6.70
N LEU A 118 11.85 5.61 7.56
CA LEU A 118 10.58 6.19 7.97
C LEU A 118 9.80 6.80 6.79
N LYS A 119 10.50 7.52 5.90
CA LYS A 119 9.91 8.05 4.67
C LYS A 119 9.40 6.92 3.76
N VAL A 120 10.14 5.82 3.65
CA VAL A 120 9.70 4.63 2.89
C VAL A 120 8.43 4.03 3.47
N VAL A 121 8.34 3.90 4.80
CA VAL A 121 7.10 3.43 5.46
C VAL A 121 5.93 4.37 5.19
N ALA A 122 6.10 5.67 5.34
CA ALA A 122 5.05 6.64 5.05
C ALA A 122 4.59 6.53 3.59
N THR A 123 5.53 6.37 2.66
CA THR A 123 5.27 6.17 1.23
C THR A 123 4.51 4.87 0.96
N TRP A 124 4.91 3.78 1.61
CA TRP A 124 4.22 2.49 1.53
C TRP A 124 2.78 2.59 2.05
N VAL A 125 2.54 3.32 3.16
CA VAL A 125 1.19 3.56 3.69
C VAL A 125 0.32 4.30 2.69
N MET A 126 0.84 5.37 2.09
CA MET A 126 0.10 6.15 1.09
C MET A 126 -0.29 5.30 -0.12
N PHE A 127 0.63 4.52 -0.68
CA PHE A 127 0.32 3.64 -1.81
C PHE A 127 -0.60 2.48 -1.44
N THR A 128 -0.46 1.93 -0.23
CA THR A 128 -1.35 0.90 0.29
C THR A 128 -2.77 1.44 0.39
N HIS A 129 -2.94 2.62 0.99
CA HIS A 129 -4.23 3.29 1.06
C HIS A 129 -4.80 3.55 -0.34
N SER A 130 -4.03 4.17 -1.24
CA SER A 130 -4.46 4.45 -2.62
C SER A 130 -4.89 3.17 -3.34
N SER A 131 -4.13 2.08 -3.24
CA SER A 131 -4.48 0.79 -3.86
C SER A 131 -5.82 0.23 -3.40
N ILE A 132 -6.26 0.57 -2.18
CA ILE A 132 -7.55 0.13 -1.64
C ILE A 132 -8.70 0.94 -2.26
N VAL A 133 -8.51 2.24 -2.43
CA VAL A 133 -9.57 3.21 -2.80
C VAL A 133 -9.58 3.58 -4.28
N CYS A 134 -8.65 3.10 -5.11
CA CYS A 134 -8.54 3.42 -6.54
C CYS A 134 -9.86 3.29 -7.33
N PHE A 135 -10.74 2.39 -6.89
CA PHE A 135 -12.00 2.10 -7.57
C PHE A 135 -13.23 2.79 -6.95
N ASP A 136 -13.08 3.53 -5.85
CA ASP A 136 -14.20 4.07 -5.05
C ASP A 136 -15.07 5.07 -5.83
N ARG A 137 -14.53 5.68 -6.88
CA ARG A 137 -15.24 6.70 -7.67
C ARG A 137 -15.61 6.25 -9.07
N VAL A 138 -15.38 5.00 -9.43
CA VAL A 138 -15.61 4.60 -10.81
C VAL A 138 -17.11 4.66 -11.14
N GLY A 139 -17.42 5.34 -12.25
CA GLY A 139 -18.79 5.61 -12.68
C GLY A 139 -19.43 6.85 -12.03
N ALA A 140 -18.77 7.50 -11.07
CA ALA A 140 -19.23 8.77 -10.52
C ALA A 140 -19.01 9.94 -11.50
N ALA A 141 -19.75 11.04 -11.33
CA ALA A 141 -19.50 12.26 -12.10
C ALA A 141 -18.12 12.84 -11.77
N THR A 142 -17.40 13.33 -12.78
CA THR A 142 -16.01 13.83 -12.63
C THR A 142 -15.86 14.89 -11.53
N ASN A 143 -16.85 15.78 -11.39
CA ASN A 143 -16.86 16.90 -10.44
C ASN A 143 -17.56 16.57 -9.10
N SER A 144 -17.96 15.31 -8.88
CA SER A 144 -18.56 14.90 -7.61
C SER A 144 -17.57 15.02 -6.45
N THR A 145 -18.05 15.46 -5.28
CA THR A 145 -17.27 15.42 -4.04
C THR A 145 -16.91 13.96 -3.73
N TYR A 146 -15.65 13.70 -3.43
CA TYR A 146 -15.21 12.39 -2.98
C TYR A 146 -15.38 12.27 -1.48
N GLU A 147 -16.18 11.31 -1.06
CA GLU A 147 -16.15 10.79 0.31
C GLU A 147 -15.38 9.47 0.29
N MET A 148 -14.41 9.32 1.19
CA MET A 148 -13.58 8.12 1.24
C MET A 148 -14.41 6.88 1.58
N TYR A 149 -13.98 5.73 1.06
CA TYR A 149 -14.56 4.42 1.37
C TYR A 149 -16.01 4.28 0.93
N GLN A 150 -16.34 4.95 -0.19
CA GLN A 150 -17.62 4.80 -0.86
C GLN A 150 -17.56 3.61 -1.82
N ASP A 151 -18.68 2.88 -1.90
CA ASP A 151 -18.86 1.79 -2.84
C ASP A 151 -20.09 2.09 -3.69
N PRO A 152 -19.98 3.02 -4.65
CA PRO A 152 -21.13 3.48 -5.45
C PRO A 152 -21.56 2.46 -6.50
N SER A 153 -20.77 1.41 -6.76
CA SER A 153 -21.02 0.47 -7.86
C SER A 153 -21.42 -0.92 -7.33
N CYS A 154 -22.64 -1.35 -7.64
CA CYS A 154 -23.08 -2.75 -7.46
C CYS A 154 -22.46 -3.73 -8.47
N SER A 155 -21.40 -3.33 -9.20
CA SER A 155 -20.82 -4.09 -10.30
C SER A 155 -19.77 -5.08 -9.80
N THR A 156 -20.12 -6.37 -9.83
CA THR A 156 -19.25 -7.52 -9.54
C THR A 156 -18.01 -7.63 -10.44
N VAL A 157 -17.97 -6.91 -11.57
CA VAL A 157 -16.87 -6.96 -12.55
C VAL A 157 -15.73 -5.98 -12.20
N MET A 158 -16.04 -4.89 -11.50
CA MET A 158 -15.05 -3.88 -11.05
C MET A 158 -14.46 -4.20 -9.69
N LEU A 159 -15.07 -5.18 -9.05
CA LEU A 159 -14.72 -5.81 -7.80
C LEU A 159 -13.56 -6.81 -8.01
N SER A 160 -12.57 -6.48 -8.86
CA SER A 160 -11.44 -7.32 -9.27
C SER A 160 -10.74 -7.93 -8.05
N ASN A 161 -11.27 -9.11 -7.71
CA ASN A 161 -10.96 -10.05 -6.66
C ASN A 161 -10.22 -9.49 -5.41
N PRO A 162 -10.91 -9.25 -4.27
CA PRO A 162 -10.25 -8.94 -3.01
C PRO A 162 -9.34 -10.06 -2.48
N VAL A 163 -9.45 -11.29 -3.01
CA VAL A 163 -8.47 -12.36 -2.78
C VAL A 163 -7.14 -12.07 -3.48
N ASN A 164 -7.18 -11.49 -4.69
CA ASN A 164 -5.98 -11.28 -5.51
C ASN A 164 -5.25 -9.96 -5.20
N THR A 165 -5.94 -9.00 -4.58
CA THR A 165 -5.39 -7.69 -4.20
C THR A 165 -4.97 -7.59 -2.73
N GLY A 166 -5.19 -8.65 -1.94
CA GLY A 166 -4.74 -8.71 -0.55
C GLY A 166 -5.30 -7.59 0.34
N HIS A 167 -6.50 -7.07 0.05
CA HIS A 167 -7.09 -5.95 0.81
C HIS A 167 -7.15 -6.24 2.31
N THR A 168 -7.52 -7.47 2.71
CA THR A 168 -7.53 -7.90 4.10
C THR A 168 -6.15 -7.74 4.73
N GLN A 169 -5.11 -8.32 4.12
CA GLN A 169 -3.73 -8.23 4.60
C GLN A 169 -3.27 -6.77 4.72
N LYS A 170 -3.58 -5.94 3.71
CA LYS A 170 -3.24 -4.51 3.73
C LYS A 170 -3.93 -3.75 4.84
N ALA A 171 -5.23 -3.95 5.05
CA ALA A 171 -5.98 -3.31 6.12
C ALA A 171 -5.43 -3.72 7.49
N LEU A 172 -5.07 -5.00 7.67
CA LEU A 172 -4.44 -5.51 8.88
C LEU A 172 -3.05 -4.88 9.12
N LEU A 173 -2.21 -4.82 8.08
CA LEU A 173 -0.90 -4.20 8.19
C LEU A 173 -1.01 -2.70 8.51
N LEU A 174 -1.92 -1.96 7.87
CA LEU A 174 -2.15 -0.54 8.19
C LEU A 174 -2.61 -0.35 9.64
N ARG A 175 -3.51 -1.20 10.15
CA ARG A 175 -3.94 -1.15 11.55
C ARG A 175 -2.78 -1.44 12.49
N ALA A 176 -2.01 -2.48 12.23
CA ALA A 176 -0.92 -2.85 13.11
C ALA A 176 0.21 -1.82 13.12
N LEU A 177 0.49 -1.20 11.96
CA LEU A 177 1.41 -0.08 11.88
C LEU A 177 0.92 1.11 12.73
N ARG A 178 -0.38 1.42 12.72
CA ARG A 178 -0.99 2.50 13.53
C ARG A 178 -0.71 2.35 15.03
N PHE A 179 -0.64 1.12 15.54
CA PHE A 179 -0.31 0.82 16.94
C PHE A 179 1.18 0.59 17.22
N SER A 180 2.03 0.67 16.19
CA SER A 180 3.47 0.47 16.34
C SER A 180 4.19 1.72 16.86
N ALA A 181 5.40 1.54 17.38
CA ALA A 181 6.30 2.63 17.76
C ALA A 181 6.74 3.51 16.56
N ILE A 182 6.52 3.06 15.33
CA ILE A 182 6.83 3.80 14.11
C ILE A 182 5.74 4.84 13.81
N HIS A 183 4.50 4.58 14.20
CA HIS A 183 3.37 5.42 13.83
C HIS A 183 3.54 6.92 14.14
N PRO A 184 4.00 7.33 15.35
CA PRO A 184 4.18 8.74 15.67
C PRO A 184 5.08 9.49 14.68
N TRP A 185 6.03 8.79 14.06
CA TRP A 185 7.00 9.36 13.12
C TRP A 185 6.45 9.59 11.72
N ILE A 186 5.38 8.89 11.35
CA ILE A 186 4.80 8.92 10.00
C ILE A 186 3.37 9.48 9.98
N ALA A 187 2.79 9.76 11.15
CA ALA A 187 1.40 10.21 11.29
C ALA A 187 1.11 11.48 10.49
N GLU A 188 1.99 12.49 10.58
CA GLU A 188 1.82 13.76 9.87
C GLU A 188 1.89 13.60 8.35
N GLN A 189 2.75 12.70 7.88
CA GLN A 189 2.95 12.44 6.44
C GLN A 189 1.78 11.68 5.84
N THR A 190 1.23 10.71 6.57
CA THR A 190 0.17 9.82 6.07
C THR A 190 -1.23 10.44 6.19
N LYS A 191 -1.44 11.34 7.17
CA LYS A 191 -2.73 12.02 7.43
C LYS A 191 -3.92 11.09 7.62
N LEU A 192 -3.68 9.80 7.90
CA LEU A 192 -4.75 8.84 8.22
C LEU A 192 -5.13 9.01 9.68
N THR A 193 -6.41 9.27 9.94
CA THR A 193 -6.97 9.39 11.30
C THR A 193 -7.46 8.03 11.81
N ASP A 194 -7.74 7.93 13.11
CA ASP A 194 -8.36 6.71 13.67
C ASP A 194 -9.76 6.48 13.07
N GLU A 195 -10.46 7.56 12.75
CA GLU A 195 -11.74 7.50 12.04
C GLU A 195 -11.59 6.91 10.63
N ASP A 196 -10.53 7.29 9.91
CA ASP A 196 -10.24 6.73 8.58
C ASP A 196 -9.92 5.24 8.67
N MET A 197 -9.16 4.82 9.70
CA MET A 197 -8.84 3.41 9.93
C MET A 197 -10.08 2.57 10.25
N ASP A 198 -11.00 3.10 11.05
CA ASP A 198 -12.27 2.45 11.38
C ASP A 198 -13.22 2.39 10.16
N LYS A 199 -13.27 3.45 9.35
CA LYS A 199 -13.98 3.43 8.06
C LYS A 199 -13.39 2.41 7.10
N LEU A 200 -12.06 2.36 6.98
CA LEU A 200 -11.35 1.40 6.13
C LEU A 200 -11.70 -0.04 6.49
N TYR A 201 -11.81 -0.35 7.78
CA TYR A 201 -12.23 -1.68 8.23
C TYR A 201 -13.64 -2.04 7.85
N ARG A 202 -14.60 -1.17 8.19
CA ARG A 202 -16.01 -1.39 7.84
C ARG A 202 -16.17 -1.55 6.33
N TYR A 203 -15.44 -0.75 5.57
CA TYR A 203 -15.37 -0.83 4.12
C TYR A 203 -14.79 -2.16 3.63
N THR A 204 -13.69 -2.63 4.23
CA THR A 204 -13.06 -3.92 3.91
C THR A 204 -14.01 -5.09 4.19
N ILE A 205 -14.68 -5.11 5.35
CA ILE A 205 -15.71 -6.12 5.67
C ILE A 205 -16.83 -6.09 4.64
N LYS A 206 -17.39 -4.90 4.39
CA LYS A 206 -18.52 -4.72 3.47
C LYS A 206 -18.16 -5.25 2.08
N ARG A 207 -16.96 -4.94 1.58
CA ARG A 207 -16.49 -5.45 0.28
C ARG A 207 -16.35 -6.96 0.28
N LEU A 208 -15.63 -7.54 1.24
CA LEU A 208 -15.44 -8.99 1.32
C LEU A 208 -16.77 -9.75 1.43
N SER A 209 -17.73 -9.19 2.18
CA SER A 209 -19.08 -9.75 2.37
C SER A 209 -19.89 -9.85 1.08
N LYS A 210 -19.62 -9.00 0.08
CA LYS A 210 -20.32 -9.07 -1.22
C LYS A 210 -19.94 -10.30 -2.07
N PHE A 211 -18.85 -11.00 -1.74
CA PHE A 211 -18.37 -12.16 -2.51
C PHE A 211 -18.67 -13.52 -1.84
N LEU A 212 -19.35 -13.50 -0.71
CA LEU A 212 -19.38 -14.60 0.26
C LEU A 212 -20.11 -15.89 -0.13
N PRO A 213 -20.86 -16.06 -1.25
CA PRO A 213 -21.40 -17.39 -1.52
C PRO A 213 -20.40 -18.38 -2.16
N ARG A 214 -19.18 -17.99 -2.56
CA ARG A 214 -18.36 -18.82 -3.49
C ARG A 214 -16.90 -19.11 -3.14
N HIS A 215 -16.33 -18.51 -2.09
CA HIS A 215 -14.87 -18.64 -1.85
C HIS A 215 -14.51 -18.81 -0.37
N SER A 216 -14.03 -20.01 0.00
CA SER A 216 -13.58 -20.36 1.36
C SER A 216 -12.46 -19.43 1.88
N ILE A 217 -11.56 -18.98 1.01
CA ILE A 217 -10.48 -18.05 1.37
C ILE A 217 -11.04 -16.70 1.86
N LEU A 218 -12.15 -16.23 1.28
CA LEU A 218 -12.77 -14.97 1.70
C LEU A 218 -13.46 -15.07 3.05
N SER A 219 -14.07 -16.24 3.34
CA SER A 219 -14.62 -16.53 4.67
C SER A 219 -13.51 -16.54 5.73
N GLN A 220 -12.39 -17.23 5.46
CA GLN A 220 -11.24 -17.25 6.37
C GLN A 220 -10.64 -15.85 6.58
N ASN A 221 -10.48 -15.07 5.50
CA ASN A 221 -9.99 -13.69 5.58
C ASN A 221 -10.91 -12.80 6.42
N LEU A 222 -12.23 -12.98 6.35
CA LEU A 222 -13.20 -12.25 7.16
C LEU A 222 -13.17 -12.68 8.62
N GLU A 223 -13.03 -13.96 8.91
CA GLU A 223 -12.85 -14.46 10.27
C GLU A 223 -11.58 -13.89 10.90
N THR A 224 -10.45 -13.95 10.20
CA THR A 224 -9.18 -13.34 10.67
C THR A 224 -9.33 -11.84 10.89
N LEU A 225 -9.97 -11.13 9.94
CA LEU A 225 -10.17 -9.69 10.07
C LEU A 225 -11.05 -9.35 11.30
N ASN A 226 -12.12 -10.11 11.54
CA ASN A 226 -12.98 -9.92 12.71
C ASN A 226 -12.25 -10.24 14.02
N GLN A 227 -11.47 -11.32 14.05
CA GLN A 227 -10.67 -11.70 15.22
C GLN A 227 -9.61 -10.65 15.54
N VAL A 228 -8.79 -10.25 14.57
CA VAL A 228 -7.71 -9.26 14.77
C VAL A 228 -8.27 -7.88 15.12
N TRP A 229 -9.42 -7.51 14.59
CA TRP A 229 -10.04 -6.22 14.95
C TRP A 229 -10.70 -6.24 16.33
N SER A 230 -11.17 -7.41 16.80
CA SER A 230 -11.71 -7.61 18.15
C SER A 230 -10.62 -7.73 19.24
N LEU A 231 -9.40 -8.13 18.84
CA LEU A 231 -8.21 -8.08 19.67
C LEU A 231 -7.75 -6.62 19.74
N GLU A 232 -8.44 -5.83 20.57
CA GLU A 232 -7.96 -4.50 20.98
C GLU A 232 -6.50 -4.62 21.46
N ASP A 233 -5.64 -3.79 20.88
CA ASP A 233 -4.29 -3.45 21.35
C ASP A 233 -3.23 -4.57 21.49
N SER A 234 -3.56 -5.86 21.27
CA SER A 234 -2.65 -6.95 21.65
C SER A 234 -1.78 -7.52 20.53
N MET A 235 -2.11 -7.29 19.25
CA MET A 235 -1.37 -7.91 18.15
C MET A 235 -0.19 -7.04 17.72
N GLN A 236 1.04 -7.52 17.96
CA GLN A 236 2.22 -6.72 17.70
C GLN A 236 2.45 -6.60 16.18
N TRP A 237 2.71 -5.39 15.69
CA TRP A 237 3.12 -5.10 14.30
C TRP A 237 4.15 -6.10 13.77
N LYS A 238 5.09 -6.48 14.63
CA LYS A 238 6.12 -7.47 14.36
C LYS A 238 5.56 -8.86 14.03
N GLU A 239 4.62 -9.37 14.82
CA GLU A 239 4.01 -10.69 14.62
C GLU A 239 3.20 -10.74 13.32
N LEU A 240 2.52 -9.64 12.96
CA LEU A 240 1.76 -9.55 11.73
C LEU A 240 2.66 -9.47 10.51
N VAL A 241 3.70 -8.64 10.55
CA VAL A 241 4.68 -8.61 9.47
C VAL A 241 5.32 -10.00 9.34
N GLU A 242 5.82 -10.61 10.43
CA GLU A 242 6.41 -11.97 10.39
C GLU A 242 5.43 -13.07 9.92
N ALA A 243 4.15 -13.02 10.30
CA ALA A 243 3.15 -14.03 9.88
C ALA A 243 2.70 -13.89 8.43
N TYR A 244 2.75 -12.67 7.90
CA TYR A 244 2.38 -12.35 6.52
C TYR A 244 3.58 -12.19 5.58
N GLU A 245 4.81 -12.28 6.11
CA GLU A 245 6.07 -12.40 5.38
C GLU A 245 6.45 -13.89 5.32
N LEU A 246 6.30 -14.51 4.16
CA LEU A 246 7.18 -15.61 3.80
C LEU A 246 8.57 -15.00 3.62
N ILE A 247 9.45 -15.20 4.62
CA ILE A 247 10.90 -15.16 4.41
C ILE A 247 11.26 -16.11 3.25
#